data_AF-A0A8X6HG43-F1
#
_entry.id   AF-A0A8X6HG43-F1
#
_cell.length_a   1.000
_cell.length_b   1.000
_cell.length_c   1.000
_cell.angle_alpha   90.00
_cell.angle_beta   90.00
_cell.angle_gamma   90.00
#
_symmetry.space_group_name_H-M   'P 1'
#
loop_
_entity.id
_entity.type
_entity.pdbx_description
1 polymer ?
#
loop_
_entity_poly.entity_id
_entity_poly.type
_entity_poly.pdbx_seq_one_letter_code
_entity_poly.pdbx_strand_id
1 'polypeptide(L)'
;MANVYKLDRKSCKWWKKSIFSPIDERSGQLMDCVLRTQTSKTPLLDFIVPLAEALMASGKLNAQYQRRRGTIRPTKTSRSLLNVGDHLPVATKTRRWCRKCAQQKKESHTKTMCTMCNVPLH
;
A
#
# COMPACT_ATOMS: atom_id res chain seq x y z
N MET A 1 12.34 -3.55 32.04
CA MET A 1 12.32 -4.02 30.63
C MET A 1 11.59 -3.00 29.75
N ALA A 2 12.14 -1.80 29.54
CA ALA A 2 11.38 -0.67 28.96
C ALA A 2 12.13 0.10 27.85
N ASN A 3 13.19 -0.47 27.27
CA ASN A 3 14.05 0.26 26.33
C ASN A 3 14.05 -0.29 24.89
N VAL A 4 13.56 -1.51 24.65
CA VAL A 4 13.69 -2.16 23.33
C VAL A 4 12.62 -1.68 22.33
N TYR A 5 11.46 -1.23 22.81
CA TYR A 5 10.33 -0.82 21.96
C TYR A 5 9.78 0.57 22.26
N LYS A 6 10.56 1.44 22.90
CA LYS A 6 10.13 2.84 23.10
C LYS A 6 9.83 3.47 21.76
N LEU A 7 8.62 4.02 21.60
CA LEU A 7 8.25 4.83 20.45
C LEU A 7 8.86 6.23 20.57
N ASP A 8 10.18 6.34 20.74
CA ASP A 8 10.86 7.63 20.76
C ASP A 8 11.13 8.11 19.33
N ARG A 9 10.13 8.78 18.76
CA ARG A 9 10.31 9.50 17.50
C ARG A 9 11.06 10.80 17.76
N LYS A 10 12.25 10.95 17.13
CA LYS A 10 13.00 12.22 17.09
C LYS A 10 12.10 13.34 16.57
N SER A 11 11.58 14.16 17.49
CA SER A 11 10.71 15.29 17.19
C SER A 11 11.13 16.49 18.03
N CYS A 12 11.40 17.61 17.36
CA CYS A 12 11.70 18.89 18.04
C CYS A 12 10.45 19.51 18.70
N LYS A 13 9.25 18.98 18.43
CA LYS A 13 8.01 19.45 19.03
C LYS A 13 7.75 18.72 20.34
N TRP A 14 7.80 19.44 21.46
CA TRP A 14 7.64 18.90 22.82
C TRP A 14 6.29 18.21 23.04
N TRP A 15 5.21 18.74 22.45
CA TRP A 15 3.85 18.17 22.60
C TRP A 15 3.72 16.76 22.00
N LYS A 16 4.55 16.40 21.01
CA LYS A 16 4.56 15.04 20.46
C LYS A 16 5.06 14.03 21.50
N LYS A 17 6.03 14.38 22.33
CA LYS A 17 6.50 13.51 23.43
C LYS A 17 5.39 13.25 24.44
N SER A 18 4.57 14.25 24.73
CA SER A 18 3.41 14.12 25.63
C SER A 18 2.34 13.15 25.11
N ILE A 19 2.19 13.01 23.79
CA ILE A 19 1.19 12.12 23.17
C ILE A 19 1.68 10.66 23.11
N PHE A 20 2.98 10.43 22.87
CA PHE A 20 3.50 9.07 22.66
C PHE A 20 3.79 8.33 23.97
N SER A 21 4.20 9.02 25.04
CA SER A 21 4.48 8.37 26.34
C SER A 21 3.28 7.59 26.92
N PRO A 22 2.04 8.12 26.91
CA PRO A 22 0.88 7.38 27.42
C PRO A 22 0.51 6.17 26.56
N ILE A 23 0.82 6.19 25.25
CA ILE A 23 0.53 5.10 24.33
C ILE A 23 1.41 3.89 24.65
N ASP A 24 2.70 4.12 24.88
CA ASP A 24 3.65 3.07 25.26
C ASP A 24 3.27 2.44 26.61
N GLU A 25 2.93 3.25 27.61
CA GLU A 25 2.52 2.77 28.94
C GLU A 25 1.24 1.92 28.87
N ARG A 26 0.24 2.39 28.14
CA ARG A 26 -1.05 1.69 28.02
C ARG A 26 -0.94 0.41 27.18
N SER A 27 -0.05 0.37 26.20
CA SER A 27 0.24 -0.83 25.42
C SER A 27 0.89 -1.92 26.28
N GLY A 28 1.78 -1.54 27.20
CA GLY A 28 2.36 -2.44 28.18
C GLY A 28 1.32 -3.02 29.15
N GLN A 29 0.43 -2.17 29.70
CA GLN A 29 -0.65 -2.61 30.58
C GLN A 29 -1.64 -3.55 29.88
N LEU A 30 -1.98 -3.27 28.62
CA LEU A 30 -2.86 -4.13 27.82
C LEU A 30 -2.20 -5.50 27.58
N MET A 31 -0.91 -5.53 27.28
CA MET A 31 -0.18 -6.79 27.14
C MET A 31 -0.16 -7.57 28.45
N ASP A 32 0.05 -6.92 29.59
CA ASP A 32 0.01 -7.58 30.90
C ASP A 32 -1.37 -8.23 31.18
N CYS A 33 -2.46 -7.57 30.83
CA CYS A 33 -3.81 -8.14 30.93
C CYS A 33 -4.02 -9.34 29.99
N VAL A 34 -3.48 -9.26 28.78
CA VAL A 34 -3.57 -10.33 27.77
C VAL A 34 -2.69 -11.53 28.15
N LEU A 35 -1.50 -11.29 28.70
CA LEU A 35 -0.64 -12.35 29.24
C LEU A 35 -1.21 -13.01 30.50
N ARG A 36 -2.02 -12.29 31.29
CA ARG A 36 -2.75 -12.89 32.42
C ARG A 36 -3.89 -13.81 31.99
N THR A 37 -4.42 -13.61 30.77
CA THR A 37 -5.51 -14.43 30.22
C THR A 37 -5.01 -15.54 29.31
N GLN A 38 -3.75 -15.48 28.85
CA GLN A 38 -3.09 -16.52 28.07
C GLN A 38 -2.18 -17.37 28.95
N THR A 39 -2.21 -18.70 28.77
CA THR A 39 -1.36 -19.64 29.52
C THR A 39 0.08 -19.69 29.01
N SER A 40 0.36 -19.16 27.82
CA SER A 40 1.67 -19.17 27.18
C SER A 40 2.35 -17.80 27.22
N LYS A 41 3.67 -17.80 27.47
CA LYS A 41 4.51 -16.60 27.40
C LYS A 41 4.73 -16.20 25.94
N THR A 42 3.84 -15.39 25.40
CA THR A 42 3.99 -14.80 24.05
C THR A 42 4.96 -13.61 24.12
N PRO A 43 5.95 -13.52 23.21
CA PRO A 43 6.84 -12.36 23.18
C PRO A 43 6.10 -11.09 22.75
N LEU A 44 6.56 -9.94 23.22
CA LEU A 44 5.91 -8.62 23.04
C LEU A 44 5.69 -8.24 21.57
N LEU A 45 6.60 -8.64 20.67
CA LEU A 45 6.43 -8.40 19.23
C LEU A 45 5.23 -9.13 18.64
N ASP A 46 5.02 -10.38 19.02
CA ASP A 46 3.93 -11.21 18.51
C ASP A 46 2.56 -10.72 18.99
N PHE A 47 2.54 -9.90 20.05
CA PHE A 47 1.35 -9.18 20.50
C PHE A 47 1.16 -7.83 19.79
N ILE A 48 2.23 -7.04 19.64
CA ILE A 48 2.17 -5.70 19.04
C ILE A 48 1.81 -5.76 17.55
N VAL A 49 2.32 -6.75 16.80
CA VAL A 49 2.10 -6.82 15.34
C VAL A 49 0.62 -7.00 15.00
N PRO A 50 -0.11 -8.01 15.54
CA PRO A 50 -1.54 -8.16 15.28
C PRO A 50 -2.36 -6.96 15.79
N LEU A 51 -1.98 -6.38 16.92
CA LEU A 51 -2.63 -5.19 17.47
C LEU A 51 -2.49 -3.99 16.51
N ALA A 52 -1.29 -3.76 15.99
CA ALA A 52 -1.03 -2.71 15.02
C ALA A 52 -1.81 -2.94 13.72
N GLU A 53 -1.88 -4.18 13.23
CA GLU A 53 -2.67 -4.54 12.06
C GLU A 53 -4.16 -4.26 12.25
N ALA A 54 -4.74 -4.65 13.39
CA ALA A 54 -6.13 -4.39 13.73
C ALA A 54 -6.44 -2.88 13.82
N LEU A 55 -5.56 -2.11 14.47
CA LEU A 55 -5.67 -0.66 14.57
C LEU A 55 -5.52 0.03 13.20
N MET A 56 -4.64 -0.46 12.34
CA MET A 56 -4.50 0.05 10.97
C MET A 56 -5.72 -0.31 10.12
N ALA A 57 -6.28 -1.52 10.27
CA ALA A 57 -7.47 -1.95 9.54
C ALA A 57 -8.68 -1.07 9.88
N SER A 58 -8.92 -0.80 11.17
CA SER A 58 -9.99 0.10 11.60
C SER A 58 -9.77 1.55 11.13
N GLY A 59 -8.52 2.02 11.16
CA GLY A 59 -8.15 3.33 10.62
C GLY A 59 -8.39 3.43 9.11
N LYS A 60 -8.10 2.38 8.34
CA LYS A 60 -8.32 2.35 6.88
C LYS A 60 -9.80 2.38 6.49
N LEU A 61 -10.67 1.74 7.25
CA LEU A 61 -12.13 1.78 7.00
C LEU A 61 -12.71 3.18 7.16
N ASN A 62 -12.17 3.95 8.11
CA ASN A 62 -12.64 5.31 8.43
C ASN A 62 -11.84 6.42 7.73
N ALA A 63 -10.70 6.09 7.12
CA ALA A 63 -9.89 7.04 6.39
C ALA A 63 -10.54 7.32 5.03
N GLN A 64 -10.96 8.57 4.81
CA GLN A 64 -11.22 9.03 3.45
C GLN A 64 -9.90 8.99 2.66
N TYR A 65 -9.76 7.99 1.79
CA TYR A 65 -8.64 7.89 0.87
C TYR A 65 -8.75 9.00 -0.16
N GLN A 66 -8.22 10.18 0.16
CA GLN A 66 -7.94 11.17 -0.87
C GLN A 66 -6.73 10.67 -1.66
N ARG A 67 -6.97 10.16 -2.88
CA ARG A 67 -5.89 10.03 -3.87
C ARG A 67 -5.15 11.36 -3.89
N ARG A 68 -3.84 11.34 -3.63
CA ARG A 68 -2.99 12.51 -3.84
C ARG A 68 -3.08 12.88 -5.33
N ARG A 69 -4.03 13.75 -5.68
CA ARG A 69 -3.96 14.55 -6.90
C ARG A 69 -2.87 15.56 -6.62
N GLY A 70 -1.62 15.13 -6.74
CA GLY A 70 -0.50 16.06 -6.66
C GLY A 70 -0.74 17.19 -7.64
N THR A 71 -0.54 18.42 -7.19
CA THR A 71 -0.43 19.66 -7.96
C THR A 71 0.75 19.64 -8.94
N ILE A 72 1.22 18.46 -9.31
CA ILE A 72 2.30 18.21 -10.25
C ILE A 72 1.61 17.77 -11.53
N ARG A 73 1.73 18.62 -12.57
CA ARG A 73 1.30 18.32 -13.93
C ARG A 73 1.74 16.88 -14.27
N PRO A 74 0.82 15.94 -14.55
CA PRO A 74 1.18 14.55 -14.67
C PRO A 74 2.16 14.40 -15.84
N THR A 75 3.36 13.89 -15.55
CA THR A 75 4.32 13.49 -16.57
C THR A 75 3.66 12.43 -17.47
N LYS A 76 4.11 12.33 -18.73
CA LYS A 76 3.55 11.38 -19.70
C LYS A 76 3.54 9.94 -19.15
N THR A 77 4.52 9.62 -18.31
CA THR A 77 4.68 8.34 -17.60
C THR A 77 3.66 8.16 -16.47
N SER A 78 3.31 9.20 -15.71
CA SER A 78 2.35 9.07 -14.61
C SER A 78 0.91 8.91 -15.10
N ARG A 79 0.56 9.44 -16.28
CA ARG A 79 -0.74 9.14 -16.93
C ARG A 79 -0.89 7.66 -17.27
N SER A 80 0.20 6.99 -17.63
CA SER A 80 0.21 5.55 -17.93
C SER A 80 0.03 4.68 -16.68
N LEU A 81 0.30 5.23 -15.49
CA LEU A 81 0.30 4.48 -14.22
C LEU A 81 -0.94 4.73 -13.36
N LEU A 82 -1.83 5.64 -13.76
CA LEU A 82 -3.08 5.91 -13.02
C LEU A 82 -4.15 4.82 -13.23
N ASN A 83 -4.02 4.02 -14.30
CA ASN A 83 -5.01 3.05 -14.76
C ASN A 83 -4.42 1.64 -14.97
N VAL A 84 -3.34 1.28 -14.27
CA VAL A 84 -2.61 0.00 -14.47
C VAL A 84 -3.51 -1.23 -14.28
N GLY A 85 -4.63 -1.09 -13.56
CA GLY A 85 -5.66 -2.14 -13.44
C GLY A 85 -6.71 -2.19 -14.55
N ASP A 86 -6.94 -1.10 -15.28
CA ASP A 86 -7.99 -1.04 -16.32
C ASP A 86 -7.46 -1.47 -17.69
N HIS A 87 -6.15 -1.38 -17.91
CA HIS A 87 -5.50 -1.74 -19.17
C HIS A 87 -5.14 -3.23 -19.25
N LEU A 88 -6.13 -4.11 -19.10
CA LEU A 88 -5.92 -5.56 -19.19
C LEU A 88 -5.75 -6.02 -20.64
N PRO A 89 -4.80 -6.92 -20.93
CA PRO A 89 -4.67 -7.55 -22.23
C PRO A 89 -5.77 -8.59 -22.42
N VAL A 90 -6.49 -8.51 -23.53
CA VAL A 90 -7.51 -9.48 -23.95
C VAL A 90 -7.16 -10.04 -25.31
N ALA A 91 -7.40 -11.35 -25.48
CA ALA A 91 -7.21 -12.04 -26.73
C ALA A 91 -8.36 -11.74 -27.71
N THR A 92 -8.04 -11.22 -28.89
CA THR A 92 -8.98 -11.01 -29.99
C THR A 92 -8.90 -12.12 -31.03
N LYS A 93 -10.02 -12.38 -31.71
CA LYS A 93 -10.10 -13.37 -32.79
C LYS A 93 -9.26 -12.98 -34.01
N THR A 94 -9.11 -11.68 -34.27
CA THR A 94 -8.33 -11.15 -35.40
C THR A 94 -6.91 -10.79 -34.97
N ARG A 95 -5.94 -11.01 -35.89
CA ARG A 95 -4.55 -10.60 -35.73
C ARG A 95 -4.38 -9.17 -36.26
N ARG A 96 -3.78 -8.29 -35.48
CA ARG A 96 -3.49 -6.89 -35.87
C ARG A 96 -2.00 -6.60 -35.71
N TRP A 97 -1.49 -5.61 -36.42
CA TRP A 97 -0.11 -5.14 -36.20
C TRP A 97 0.02 -4.50 -34.83
N CYS A 98 1.04 -4.94 -34.09
CA CYS A 98 1.40 -4.36 -32.81
C CYS A 98 1.71 -2.87 -32.99
N ARG A 99 1.26 -2.00 -32.07
CA ARG A 99 1.44 -0.53 -32.23
C ARG A 99 2.90 -0.11 -32.37
N LYS A 100 3.80 -0.75 -31.61
CA LYS A 100 5.25 -0.50 -31.70
C LYS A 100 5.84 -0.99 -33.03
N CYS A 101 5.31 -2.09 -33.53
CA CYS A 101 5.79 -2.82 -34.70
C CYS A 101 5.35 -2.14 -35.99
N ALA A 102 4.11 -1.62 -36.01
CA ALA A 102 3.60 -0.74 -37.06
C ALA A 102 4.44 0.54 -37.20
N GLN A 103 4.87 1.15 -36.09
CA GLN A 103 5.75 2.32 -36.11
C GLN A 103 7.16 2.00 -36.67
N GLN A 104 7.67 0.79 -36.40
CA GLN A 104 8.98 0.33 -36.87
C GLN A 104 8.91 -0.37 -38.24
N LYS A 105 7.75 -0.42 -38.89
CA LYS A 105 7.51 -1.18 -40.14
C LYS A 105 7.98 -2.64 -40.06
N LYS A 106 7.89 -3.25 -38.87
CA LYS A 106 8.20 -4.67 -38.66
C LYS A 106 6.92 -5.47 -38.79
N GLU A 107 6.97 -6.54 -39.60
CA GLU A 107 5.86 -7.47 -39.78
C GLU A 107 5.71 -8.39 -38.56
N SER A 108 5.15 -7.86 -37.47
CA SER A 108 4.73 -8.68 -36.35
C SER A 108 3.29 -8.40 -35.95
N HIS A 109 2.53 -9.49 -35.92
CA HIS A 109 1.10 -9.49 -35.66
C HIS A 109 0.82 -10.06 -34.27
N THR A 110 -0.13 -9.47 -33.58
CA THR A 110 -0.52 -9.89 -32.23
C THR A 110 -2.01 -10.15 -32.16
N LYS A 111 -2.40 -11.09 -31.30
CA LYS A 111 -3.80 -11.36 -30.94
C LYS A 111 -4.22 -10.70 -29.63
N THR A 112 -3.30 -10.00 -28.98
CA THR A 112 -3.52 -9.36 -27.68
C THR A 112 -3.80 -7.88 -27.87
N MET A 113 -4.88 -7.39 -27.29
CA MET A 113 -5.23 -5.97 -27.29
C MET A 113 -5.52 -5.48 -25.89
N CYS A 114 -5.23 -4.20 -25.63
CA CYS A 114 -5.71 -3.54 -24.42
C CYS A 114 -7.22 -3.26 -24.54
N THR A 115 -8.02 -3.71 -23.56
CA THR A 115 -9.48 -3.49 -23.52
C THR A 115 -9.87 -2.02 -23.56
N MET A 116 -9.20 -1.19 -22.75
CA MET A 116 -9.54 0.23 -22.60
C MET A 116 -8.97 1.11 -23.70
N CYS A 117 -7.78 0.79 -24.22
CA CYS A 117 -7.16 1.60 -25.27
C CYS A 117 -7.51 1.12 -26.69
N ASN A 118 -8.04 -0.09 -26.85
CA ASN A 118 -8.25 -0.74 -28.15
C ASN A 118 -6.95 -0.76 -29.01
N VAL A 119 -5.81 -0.92 -28.33
CA VAL A 119 -4.47 -0.91 -28.96
C VAL A 119 -3.91 -2.33 -29.00
N PRO A 120 -3.40 -2.82 -30.14
CA PRO A 120 -2.71 -4.10 -30.23
C PRO A 120 -1.37 -4.06 -29.47
N LEU A 121 -1.22 -5.00 -28.53
CA LEU A 121 -0.05 -5.18 -27.67
C LEU A 121 0.76 -6.39 -28.14
N HIS A 122 2.07 -6.38 -27.93
CA HIS A 122 2.97 -7.52 -28.16
C HIS A 122 3.51 -8.00 -26.83
#